data_AF-A6G9I6-F1
#
_entry.id   AF-A6G9I6-F1
#
_cell.length_a   1.000
_cell.length_b   1.000
_cell.length_c   1.000
_cell.angle_alpha   90.00
_cell.angle_beta   90.00
_cell.angle_gamma   90.00
#
_symmetry.space_group_name_H-M   'P 1'
#
loop_
_entity.id
_entity.type
_entity.pdbx_description
1 polymer ?
#
loop_
_entity_poly.entity_id
_entity_poly.type
_entity_poly.pdbx_seq_one_letter_code
_entity_poly.pdbx_strand_id
1 'polypeptide(L)'
;MSREPVEIALDQYRLHVDHEPNGPMVRIAAPDGAEALRVTIGPEGAVLTLGHGLTLAVTGTLNLVGDQVAIHGKEGVSIRSGKDLVLESDRDMAVDAREHHIRSRLGDVRIKANDDVRINGERIRLNC
;
A
#
# COMPACT_ATOMS: atom_id res chain seq x y z
N MET A 1 12.82 -7.68 35.23
CA MET A 1 14.07 -8.33 34.77
C MET A 1 14.27 -7.91 33.33
N SER A 2 15.28 -7.10 33.03
CA SER A 2 15.63 -6.77 31.65
C SER A 2 16.21 -8.03 31.02
N ARG A 3 15.58 -8.56 29.96
CA ARG A 3 16.19 -9.62 29.15
C ARG A 3 17.31 -9.00 28.34
N GLU A 4 18.45 -9.67 28.26
CA GLU A 4 19.55 -9.22 27.43
C GLU A 4 19.14 -9.27 25.95
N PRO A 5 19.62 -8.30 25.13
CA PRO A 5 19.50 -8.34 23.68
C PRO A 5 19.96 -9.69 23.12
N VAL A 6 19.20 -10.23 22.18
CA VAL A 6 19.59 -11.44 21.44
C VAL A 6 19.98 -11.04 20.02
N GLU A 7 21.20 -11.40 19.61
CA GLU A 7 21.68 -11.24 18.23
C GLU A 7 21.82 -12.61 17.56
N ILE A 8 21.25 -12.74 16.36
CA ILE A 8 21.31 -13.95 15.54
C ILE A 8 21.84 -13.57 14.16
N ALA A 9 22.91 -14.22 13.72
CA ALA A 9 23.43 -14.05 12.37
C ALA A 9 22.51 -14.73 11.34
N LEU A 10 22.19 -14.00 10.26
CA LEU A 10 21.36 -14.43 9.14
C LEU A 10 22.12 -14.22 7.84
N ASP A 11 23.16 -15.04 7.61
CA ASP A 11 24.12 -14.86 6.50
C ASP A 11 24.72 -13.44 6.52
N GLN A 12 24.43 -12.61 5.51
CA GLN A 12 24.87 -11.23 5.45
C GLN A 12 24.05 -10.28 6.35
N TYR A 13 22.93 -10.74 6.92
CA TYR A 13 22.09 -9.94 7.81
C TYR A 13 22.30 -10.30 9.28
N ARG A 14 21.83 -9.42 10.16
CA ARG A 14 21.79 -9.65 11.61
C ARG A 14 20.39 -9.37 12.14
N LEU A 15 19.85 -10.33 12.87
CA LEU A 15 18.59 -10.19 13.59
C LEU A 15 18.90 -9.79 15.03
N HIS A 16 18.32 -8.68 15.48
CA HIS A 16 18.36 -8.21 16.85
C HIS A 16 16.96 -8.33 17.46
N VAL A 17 16.88 -8.88 18.66
CA VAL A 17 15.67 -8.90 19.48
C VAL A 17 15.95 -8.12 20.75
N ASP A 18 15.26 -6.99 20.90
CA ASP A 18 15.49 -6.01 21.96
C ASP A 18 14.18 -5.69 22.72
N HIS A 19 14.33 -5.06 23.88
CA HIS A 19 13.22 -4.44 24.59
C HIS A 19 13.48 -2.94 24.69
N GLU A 20 12.66 -2.14 24.00
CA GLU A 20 12.66 -0.70 24.14
C GLU A 20 11.64 -0.26 25.20
N PRO A 21 11.71 1.00 25.71
CA PRO A 21 10.72 1.51 26.65
C PRO A 21 9.26 1.38 26.17
N ASN A 22 9.07 1.33 24.86
CA ASN A 22 7.75 1.29 24.21
C ASN A 22 7.29 -0.12 23.81
N GLY A 23 8.06 -1.17 24.13
CA GLY A 23 7.71 -2.56 23.83
C GLY A 23 8.86 -3.37 23.22
N PRO A 24 8.62 -4.67 22.96
CA PRO A 24 9.61 -5.52 22.30
C PRO A 24 9.81 -5.08 20.84
N MET A 25 11.06 -5.17 20.40
CA MET A 25 11.49 -4.79 19.07
C MET A 25 12.25 -5.94 18.42
N VAL A 26 11.98 -6.17 17.15
CA VAL A 26 12.75 -7.07 16.30
C VAL A 26 13.31 -6.27 15.13
N ARG A 27 14.61 -6.32 14.91
CA ARG A 27 15.29 -5.57 13.85
C ARG A 27 16.16 -6.48 13.00
N ILE A 28 16.07 -6.34 11.68
CA ILE A 28 16.99 -6.95 10.72
C ILE A 28 17.89 -5.84 10.17
N ALA A 29 19.20 -5.98 10.37
CA ALA A 29 20.21 -5.05 9.86
C ALA A 29 21.01 -5.69 8.71
N ALA A 30 21.32 -4.88 7.69
CA ALA A 30 22.20 -5.21 6.58
C ALA A 30 23.69 -5.15 7.01
N PRO A 31 24.64 -5.67 6.19
CA PRO A 31 26.07 -5.67 6.52
C PRO A 31 26.66 -4.29 6.83
N ASP A 32 26.11 -3.25 6.20
CA ASP A 32 26.51 -1.85 6.37
C ASP A 32 25.91 -1.20 7.62
N GLY A 33 25.13 -1.94 8.40
CA GLY A 33 24.41 -1.47 9.58
C GLY A 33 23.09 -0.76 9.25
N ALA A 34 22.71 -0.64 7.99
CA ALA A 34 21.42 -0.08 7.61
C ALA A 34 20.28 -0.99 8.05
N GLU A 35 19.20 -0.39 8.55
CA GLU A 35 18.03 -1.14 8.97
C GLU A 35 17.23 -1.60 7.74
N ALA A 36 17.06 -2.91 7.59
CA ALA A 36 16.25 -3.48 6.52
C ALA A 36 14.77 -3.53 6.93
N LEU A 37 14.51 -4.03 8.14
CA LEU A 37 13.18 -4.17 8.73
C LEU A 37 13.26 -3.93 10.23
N ARG A 38 12.26 -3.22 10.76
CA ARG A 38 11.97 -3.14 12.19
C ARG A 38 10.52 -3.49 12.42
N VAL A 39 10.29 -4.35 13.41
CA VAL A 39 8.98 -4.68 13.95
C VAL A 39 8.94 -4.18 15.39
N THR A 40 8.02 -3.26 15.67
CA THR A 40 7.76 -2.80 17.04
C THR A 40 6.36 -3.27 17.43
N ILE A 41 6.24 -3.91 18.59
CA ILE A 41 4.95 -4.37 19.10
C ILE A 41 4.54 -3.45 20.25
N GLY A 42 3.49 -2.65 20.03
CA GLY A 42 2.92 -1.75 21.02
C GLY A 42 1.48 -2.10 21.39
N PRO A 43 0.84 -1.30 22.27
CA PRO A 43 -0.56 -1.50 22.68
C PRO A 43 -1.55 -1.47 21.51
N GLU A 44 -1.24 -0.68 20.48
CA GLU A 44 -2.05 -0.52 19.26
C GLU A 44 -1.77 -1.60 18.19
N GLY A 45 -0.86 -2.54 18.49
CA GLY A 45 -0.47 -3.62 17.56
C GLY A 45 0.97 -3.51 17.06
N ALA A 46 1.28 -4.31 16.04
CA ALA A 46 2.62 -4.38 15.45
C ALA A 46 2.78 -3.34 14.32
N VAL A 47 3.88 -2.59 14.36
CA VAL A 47 4.29 -1.67 13.31
C VAL A 47 5.51 -2.26 12.59
N LEU A 48 5.39 -2.40 11.27
CA LEU A 48 6.49 -2.82 10.40
C LEU A 48 7.05 -1.60 9.68
N THR A 49 8.32 -1.30 9.92
CA THR A 49 9.07 -0.21 9.27
C THR A 49 10.17 -0.81 8.41
N LEU A 50 10.29 -0.33 7.18
CA LEU A 50 11.33 -0.77 6.25
C LEU A 50 12.26 0.40 5.95
N GLY A 51 13.57 0.20 6.14
CA GLY A 51 14.54 1.28 5.98
C GLY A 51 14.94 1.56 4.54
N HIS A 52 14.71 0.61 3.62
CA HIS A 52 14.83 0.78 2.18
C HIS A 52 13.66 0.10 1.46
N GLY A 53 13.48 0.39 0.17
CA GLY A 53 12.29 0.01 -0.60
C GLY A 53 11.82 -1.44 -0.43
N LEU A 54 10.52 -1.68 -0.62
CA LEU A 54 9.87 -2.98 -0.48
C LEU A 54 9.43 -3.53 -1.82
N THR A 55 9.70 -4.80 -2.08
CA THR A 55 9.03 -5.57 -3.14
C THR A 55 8.27 -6.73 -2.52
N LEU A 56 6.95 -6.75 -2.73
CA LEU A 56 6.09 -7.90 -2.41
C LEU A 56 5.85 -8.69 -3.70
N ALA A 57 6.42 -9.89 -3.80
CA ALA A 57 6.22 -10.80 -4.92
C ALA A 57 5.52 -12.07 -4.42
N VAL A 58 4.33 -12.34 -4.94
CA VAL A 58 3.49 -13.47 -4.49
C VAL A 58 3.04 -14.26 -5.72
N THR A 59 3.29 -15.57 -5.74
CA THR A 59 2.84 -16.47 -6.82
C THR A 59 1.35 -16.78 -6.72
N GLY A 60 0.78 -16.66 -5.52
CA GLY A 60 -0.64 -16.81 -5.24
C GLY A 60 -1.35 -15.48 -4.97
N THR A 61 -2.35 -15.51 -4.10
CA THR A 61 -3.17 -14.35 -3.75
C THR A 61 -2.49 -13.50 -2.68
N LEU A 62 -2.50 -12.18 -2.88
CA LEU A 62 -2.20 -11.18 -1.85
C LEU A 62 -3.51 -10.50 -1.43
N ASN A 63 -3.86 -10.59 -0.15
CA ASN A 63 -5.00 -9.89 0.44
C ASN A 63 -4.49 -8.85 1.43
N LEU A 64 -4.98 -7.61 1.31
CA LEU A 64 -4.77 -6.54 2.28
C LEU A 64 -6.13 -6.22 2.91
N VAL A 65 -6.29 -6.52 4.21
CA VAL A 65 -7.57 -6.39 4.92
C VAL A 65 -7.34 -5.61 6.21
N GLY A 66 -8.22 -4.66 6.48
CA GLY A 66 -8.25 -3.88 7.72
C GLY A 66 -9.41 -2.90 7.68
N ASP A 67 -9.70 -2.28 8.82
CA ASP A 67 -10.76 -1.26 8.92
C ASP A 67 -10.49 -0.06 8.00
N GLN A 68 -9.21 0.24 7.78
CA GLN A 68 -8.74 1.25 6.83
C GLN A 68 -7.44 0.78 6.15
N VAL A 69 -7.39 0.89 4.82
CA VAL A 69 -6.17 0.68 4.02
C VAL A 69 -5.86 1.97 3.27
N ALA A 70 -4.69 2.55 3.54
CA ALA A 70 -4.23 3.78 2.90
C ALA A 70 -2.91 3.55 2.15
N ILE A 71 -2.87 3.93 0.87
CA ILE A 71 -1.69 3.81 0.00
C ILE A 71 -1.26 5.20 -0.42
N HIS A 72 -0.04 5.59 -0.05
CA HIS A 72 0.53 6.90 -0.36
C HIS A 72 1.82 6.74 -1.15
N GLY A 73 1.92 7.41 -2.30
CA GLY A 73 3.13 7.45 -3.12
C GLY A 73 3.54 8.89 -3.35
N LYS A 74 4.76 9.28 -2.92
CA LYS A 74 5.27 10.64 -3.09
C LYS A 74 5.42 11.04 -4.56
N GLU A 75 5.94 10.13 -5.36
CA GLU A 75 6.17 10.33 -6.81
C GLU A 75 5.03 9.73 -7.66
N GLY A 76 4.13 8.95 -7.06
CA GLY A 76 2.97 8.36 -7.72
C GLY A 76 2.62 6.96 -7.25
N VAL A 77 1.48 6.47 -7.72
CA VAL A 77 0.96 5.10 -7.49
C VAL A 77 0.55 4.52 -8.85
N SER A 78 0.96 3.29 -9.15
CA SER A 78 0.54 2.57 -10.36
C SER A 78 -0.08 1.23 -9.99
N ILE A 79 -1.32 1.01 -10.43
CA ILE A 79 -2.04 -0.26 -10.27
C ILE A 79 -2.25 -0.83 -11.68
N ARG A 80 -1.84 -2.08 -11.88
CA ARG A 80 -1.94 -2.77 -13.16
C ARG A 80 -2.43 -4.19 -12.93
N SER A 81 -3.35 -4.65 -13.76
CA SER A 81 -3.81 -6.04 -13.80
C SER A 81 -3.57 -6.60 -15.20
N GLY A 82 -3.16 -7.86 -15.27
CA GLY A 82 -3.07 -8.60 -16.54
C GLY A 82 -4.43 -9.13 -17.03
N LYS A 83 -5.45 -9.05 -16.16
CA LYS A 83 -6.84 -9.39 -16.45
C LYS A 83 -7.72 -8.22 -15.99
N ASP A 84 -8.78 -8.51 -15.25
CA ASP A 84 -9.72 -7.50 -14.78
C ASP A 84 -9.14 -6.71 -13.60
N LEU A 85 -9.55 -5.45 -13.49
CA LEU A 85 -9.37 -4.58 -12.33
C LEU A 85 -10.75 -4.09 -11.92
N VAL A 86 -11.15 -4.38 -10.69
CA VAL A 86 -12.44 -4.00 -10.11
C VAL A 86 -12.19 -3.08 -8.92
N LEU A 87 -12.86 -1.93 -8.91
CA LEU A 87 -12.86 -0.98 -7.80
C LEU A 87 -14.31 -0.80 -7.35
N GLU A 88 -14.60 -1.14 -6.10
CA GLU A 88 -15.95 -1.14 -5.53
C GLU A 88 -15.96 -0.36 -4.21
N SER A 89 -17.07 0.31 -3.94
CA SER A 89 -17.35 0.99 -2.67
C SER A 89 -18.83 0.83 -2.36
N ASP A 90 -19.16 0.50 -1.11
CA ASP A 90 -20.55 0.37 -0.65
C ASP A 90 -21.26 1.73 -0.50
N ARG A 91 -20.48 2.81 -0.50
CA ARG A 91 -20.97 4.18 -0.37
C ARG A 91 -20.38 5.03 -1.50
N ASP A 92 -19.61 6.05 -1.14
CA ASP A 92 -19.08 7.00 -2.10
C ASP A 92 -17.73 6.54 -2.64
N MET A 93 -17.48 6.90 -3.90
CA MET A 93 -16.15 6.85 -4.51
C MET A 93 -15.82 8.25 -5.02
N ALA A 94 -14.78 8.85 -4.46
CA ALA A 94 -14.28 10.16 -4.88
C ALA A 94 -12.90 10.00 -5.52
N VAL A 95 -12.71 10.62 -6.68
CA VAL A 95 -11.41 10.71 -7.34
C VAL A 95 -11.19 12.18 -7.68
N ASP A 96 -10.12 12.76 -7.14
CA ASP A 96 -9.72 14.14 -7.41
C ASP A 96 -8.34 14.13 -8.06
N ALA A 97 -8.23 14.80 -9.19
CA ALA A 97 -6.98 15.00 -9.88
C ALA A 97 -7.05 16.30 -10.69
N ARG A 98 -5.88 16.84 -11.02
CA ARG A 98 -5.77 17.91 -12.01
C ARG A 98 -6.38 17.52 -13.36
N GLU A 99 -6.30 16.23 -13.72
CA GLU A 99 -6.78 15.71 -15.00
C GLU A 99 -7.09 14.20 -14.90
N HIS A 100 -8.24 13.77 -15.44
CA HIS A 100 -8.60 12.36 -15.55
C HIS A 100 -8.54 11.89 -17.01
N HIS A 101 -7.77 10.84 -17.27
CA HIS A 101 -7.70 10.18 -18.58
C HIS A 101 -8.43 8.84 -18.52
N ILE A 102 -9.59 8.75 -19.16
CA ILE A 102 -10.34 7.50 -19.29
C ILE A 102 -10.28 7.07 -20.75
N ARG A 103 -9.67 5.90 -21.00
CA ARG A 103 -9.49 5.36 -22.36
C ARG A 103 -9.83 3.88 -22.38
N SER A 104 -10.67 3.49 -23.33
CA SER A 104 -10.84 2.10 -23.73
C SER A 104 -10.16 1.88 -25.09
N ARG A 105 -9.38 0.79 -25.23
CA ARG A 105 -8.62 0.51 -26.46
C ARG A 105 -9.44 -0.27 -27.50
N LEU A 106 -10.20 -1.26 -27.04
CA LEU A 106 -10.93 -2.20 -27.90
C LEU A 106 -12.43 -2.28 -27.56
N GLY A 107 -12.91 -1.46 -26.62
CA GLY A 107 -14.29 -1.51 -26.16
C GLY A 107 -14.84 -0.15 -25.76
N ASP A 108 -15.92 -0.18 -25.00
CA ASP A 108 -16.67 1.03 -24.62
C ASP A 108 -16.21 1.60 -23.28
N VAL A 109 -16.50 2.88 -23.07
CA VAL A 109 -16.63 3.44 -21.71
C VAL A 109 -18.12 3.52 -21.41
N ARG A 110 -18.60 2.73 -20.43
CA ARG A 110 -20.01 2.71 -20.04
C ARG A 110 -20.16 3.34 -18.66
N ILE A 111 -20.99 4.37 -18.59
CA ILE A 111 -21.39 5.01 -17.32
C ILE A 111 -22.87 4.71 -17.13
N LYS A 112 -23.21 4.11 -15.98
CA LYS A 112 -24.58 3.79 -15.60
C LYS A 112 -24.81 4.32 -14.19
N ALA A 113 -25.94 4.98 -13.98
CA ALA A 113 -26.42 5.40 -12.69
C ALA A 113 -27.90 5.03 -12.58
N ASN A 114 -28.39 4.75 -11.37
CA ASN A 114 -29.81 4.50 -11.15
C ASN A 114 -30.63 5.78 -11.37
N ASP A 115 -30.10 6.92 -10.89
CA ASP A 115 -30.77 8.21 -10.96
C ASP A 115 -30.14 9.09 -12.06
N ASP A 116 -29.09 9.84 -11.71
CA ASP A 116 -28.50 10.86 -12.57
C ASP A 116 -27.05 10.55 -12.94
N VAL A 117 -26.68 10.93 -14.16
CA VAL A 117 -25.29 11.19 -14.54
C VAL A 117 -25.16 12.69 -14.79
N ARG A 118 -24.35 13.38 -13.98
CA ARG A 118 -24.07 14.82 -14.15
C ARG A 118 -22.65 15.02 -14.65
N ILE A 119 -22.51 15.68 -15.79
CA ILE A 119 -21.23 16.10 -16.36
C ILE A 119 -21.23 17.62 -16.40
N ASN A 120 -20.32 18.24 -15.64
CA ASN A 120 -20.22 19.69 -15.55
C ASN A 120 -18.83 20.13 -16.02
N GLY A 121 -18.77 21.09 -16.92
CA GLY A 121 -17.53 21.66 -17.41
C GLY A 121 -17.80 22.88 -18.28
N GLU A 122 -16.80 23.76 -18.41
CA GLU A 122 -16.88 24.94 -19.28
C GLU A 122 -17.19 24.53 -20.74
N ARG A 123 -16.62 23.41 -21.19
CA ARG A 123 -16.76 22.91 -22.55
C ARG A 123 -16.99 21.40 -22.54
N ILE A 124 -18.22 21.00 -22.85
CA ILE A 124 -18.58 19.59 -23.04
C ILE A 124 -18.83 19.38 -24.53
N ARG A 125 -18.05 18.49 -25.14
CA ARG A 125 -18.23 18.07 -26.54
C ARG A 125 -18.55 16.59 -26.56
N LEU A 126 -19.72 16.28 -27.08
CA LEU A 126 -20.13 14.92 -27.39
C LEU A 126 -20.01 14.80 -28.90
N ASN A 127 -19.13 13.91 -29.35
CA ASN A 127 -19.07 13.54 -30.75
C ASN A 127 -20.07 12.39 -30.93
N CYS A 128 -21.07 12.62 -31.77
CA CYS A 128 -22.01 11.61 -32.25
C CYS A 128 -21.66 11.17 -33.67
#